data_AF-K1UBB9-F1
#
_entry.id   AF-K1UBB9-F1
#
_cell.length_a   1.000
_cell.length_b   1.000
_cell.length_c   1.000
_cell.angle_alpha   90.00
_cell.angle_beta   90.00
_cell.angle_gamma   90.00
#
_symmetry.space_group_name_H-M   'P 1'
#
loop_
_entity.id
_entity.type
_entity.pdbx_description
1 polymer ?
#
loop_
_entity_poly.entity_id
_entity_poly.type
_entity_poly.pdbx_seq_one_letter_code
_entity_poly.pdbx_strand_id
1 'polypeptide(L)'
;LNATVTPDDATDQNLVWSSSDSSVAEVRGGIVAAKAPGTATITVKSSVWTDVKAQCQITVTDEVGADVPMSEFLLNTSSVTMLPDTTYTNVRLYGYSPFYATDLTLEWTSSDESVVTVEPNGEGDQLTQYV
;
A
#
# COMPACT_ATOMS: atom_id res chain seq x y z
N LEU A 1 0.14 5.18 -10.59
CA LEU A 1 0.06 6.58 -10.09
C LEU A 1 -1.34 7.10 -10.37
N ASN A 2 -1.97 7.80 -9.43
CA ASN A 2 -3.22 8.53 -9.70
C ASN A 2 -2.89 10.03 -9.75
N ALA A 3 -3.37 10.74 -10.77
CA ALA A 3 -3.20 12.18 -10.93
C ALA A 3 -4.57 12.82 -11.11
N THR A 4 -4.89 13.80 -10.25
CA THR A 4 -6.13 14.57 -10.31
C THR A 4 -5.88 15.92 -10.97
N VAL A 5 -6.67 16.27 -11.98
CA VAL A 5 -6.64 17.59 -12.63
C VAL A 5 -7.62 18.51 -11.92
N THR A 6 -7.17 19.71 -11.55
CA THR A 6 -8.00 20.75 -10.94
C THR A 6 -7.74 22.10 -11.62
N PRO A 7 -8.77 22.89 -11.97
CA PRO A 7 -10.19 22.58 -11.77
C PRO A 7 -10.67 21.44 -12.70
N ASP A 8 -11.76 20.78 -12.31
CA ASP A 8 -12.33 19.62 -13.03
C ASP A 8 -12.99 19.99 -14.37
N ASP A 9 -13.29 21.28 -14.57
CA ASP A 9 -13.79 21.87 -15.81
C ASP A 9 -12.68 22.37 -16.75
N ALA A 10 -11.41 22.04 -16.46
CA ALA A 10 -10.29 22.39 -17.32
C ALA A 10 -10.54 21.92 -18.76
N THR A 11 -10.39 22.86 -19.71
CA THR A 11 -10.66 22.64 -21.15
C THR A 11 -9.76 21.57 -21.77
N ASP A 12 -8.57 21.36 -21.21
CA ASP A 12 -7.65 20.28 -21.59
C ASP A 12 -7.19 19.55 -20.33
N GLN A 13 -7.55 18.27 -20.24
CA GLN A 13 -7.20 17.37 -19.13
C GLN A 13 -6.15 16.33 -19.57
N ASN A 14 -5.53 16.51 -20.73
CA ASN A 14 -4.52 15.58 -21.24
C ASN A 14 -3.24 15.72 -20.41
N LEU A 15 -2.78 14.58 -19.90
CA LEU A 15 -1.57 14.47 -19.11
C LEU A 15 -0.47 13.78 -19.90
N VAL A 16 0.71 14.38 -19.90
CA VAL A 16 1.91 13.80 -20.49
C VAL A 16 2.77 13.22 -19.37
N TRP A 17 3.06 11.93 -19.50
CA TRP A 17 3.87 11.17 -18.56
C TRP A 17 5.25 10.92 -19.14
N SER A 18 6.27 10.98 -18.29
CA SER A 18 7.66 10.70 -18.68
C SER A 18 8.40 10.07 -17.52
N SER A 19 9.40 9.24 -17.83
CA SER A 19 10.35 8.69 -16.87
C SER A 19 11.72 9.29 -17.14
N SER A 20 12.48 9.58 -16.08
CA SER A 20 13.89 9.96 -16.21
C SER A 20 14.77 8.80 -16.69
N ASP A 21 14.35 7.55 -16.46
CA ASP A 21 15.03 6.35 -16.89
C ASP A 21 14.02 5.23 -17.18
N SER A 22 13.73 5.01 -18.48
CA SER A 22 12.78 3.99 -18.94
C SER A 22 13.34 2.57 -18.93
N SER A 23 14.63 2.39 -18.62
CA SER A 23 15.26 1.09 -18.37
C SER A 23 15.07 0.63 -16.93
N VAL A 24 14.88 1.57 -15.99
CA VAL A 24 14.55 1.31 -14.58
C VAL A 24 13.03 1.23 -14.38
N ALA A 25 12.28 2.27 -14.81
CA ALA A 25 10.83 2.31 -14.69
C ALA A 25 10.19 2.96 -15.92
N GLU A 26 9.27 2.26 -16.56
CA GLU A 26 8.49 2.78 -17.69
C GLU A 26 7.12 3.27 -17.21
N VAL A 27 6.63 4.38 -17.77
CA VAL A 27 5.28 4.89 -17.48
C VAL A 27 4.46 5.04 -18.75
N ARG A 28 3.22 4.55 -18.74
CA ARG A 28 2.24 4.71 -19.83
C ARG A 28 0.89 5.07 -19.23
N GLY A 29 0.43 6.31 -19.47
CA GLY A 29 -0.87 6.78 -18.99
C GLY A 29 -1.04 6.67 -17.46
N GLY A 30 0.02 6.95 -16.68
CA GLY A 30 0.01 6.85 -15.22
C GLY A 30 0.22 5.43 -14.66
N ILE A 31 0.24 4.40 -15.49
CA ILE A 31 0.62 3.04 -15.12
C ILE A 31 2.14 2.93 -15.18
N VAL A 32 2.77 2.55 -14.07
CA VAL A 32 4.24 2.42 -13.96
C VAL A 32 4.58 0.93 -13.94
N ALA A 33 5.51 0.53 -14.81
CA ALA A 33 6.09 -0.81 -14.86
C ALA A 33 7.58 -0.73 -14.49
N ALA A 34 7.96 -1.38 -13.40
CA ALA A 34 9.36 -1.57 -13.03
C ALA A 34 10.04 -2.54 -14.01
N LYS A 35 11.30 -2.29 -14.34
CA LYS A 35 12.07 -3.11 -15.29
C LYS A 35 13.39 -3.62 -14.73
N ALA A 36 14.15 -2.75 -14.10
CA ALA A 36 15.45 -3.07 -13.54
C ALA A 36 15.71 -2.24 -12.28
N PRO A 37 16.58 -2.72 -11.37
CA PRO A 37 16.96 -1.98 -10.18
C PRO A 37 17.56 -0.63 -10.51
N GLY A 38 17.31 0.32 -9.61
CA GLY A 38 17.78 1.69 -9.73
C GLY A 38 16.69 2.66 -9.31
N THR A 39 16.91 3.93 -9.60
CA THR A 39 15.97 5.00 -9.27
C THR A 39 15.60 5.77 -10.52
N ALA A 40 14.29 5.94 -10.74
CA ALA A 40 13.73 6.73 -11.82
C ALA A 40 12.69 7.72 -11.28
N THR A 41 12.72 8.95 -11.75
CA THR A 41 11.69 9.94 -11.43
C THR A 41 10.64 9.95 -12.52
N ILE A 42 9.40 9.62 -12.17
CA ILE A 42 8.23 9.77 -13.03
C ILE A 42 7.71 11.19 -12.91
N THR A 43 7.61 11.89 -14.04
CA THR A 43 7.05 13.25 -14.12
C THR A 43 5.75 13.21 -14.92
N VAL A 44 4.70 13.79 -14.35
CA VAL A 44 3.44 14.09 -15.05
C VAL A 44 3.32 15.60 -15.22
N LYS A 45 2.93 16.05 -16.42
CA LYS A 45 2.70 17.46 -16.72
C LYS A 45 1.43 17.64 -17.55
N SER A 46 0.85 18.83 -17.49
CA SER A 46 -0.19 19.23 -18.44
C SER A 46 0.39 19.25 -19.87
N SER A 47 -0.40 18.80 -20.85
CA SER A 47 -0.08 18.93 -22.27
C SER A 47 0.05 20.39 -22.73
N VAL A 48 -0.73 21.29 -22.13
CA VAL A 48 -0.83 22.70 -22.51
C VAL A 48 0.08 23.57 -21.64
N TRP A 49 0.08 23.33 -20.32
CA TRP A 49 0.81 24.15 -19.35
C TRP A 49 1.99 23.37 -18.78
N THR A 50 3.11 23.36 -19.49
CA THR A 50 4.27 22.51 -19.14
C THR A 50 4.92 22.84 -17.79
N ASP A 51 4.66 24.03 -17.24
CA ASP A 51 5.12 24.44 -15.92
C ASP A 51 4.30 23.79 -14.78
N VAL A 52 3.07 23.34 -15.07
CA VAL A 52 2.22 22.59 -14.14
C VAL A 52 2.62 21.12 -14.21
N LYS A 53 3.35 20.66 -13.19
CA LYS A 53 3.86 19.29 -13.11
C LYS A 53 3.87 18.75 -11.68
N ALA A 54 3.80 17.43 -11.58
CA ALA A 54 4.06 16.67 -10.36
C ALA A 54 5.11 15.60 -10.63
N GLN A 55 5.87 15.23 -9.60
CA GLN A 55 6.94 14.26 -9.69
C GLN A 55 6.81 13.20 -8.60
N CYS A 56 7.17 11.96 -8.94
CA CYS A 56 7.24 10.84 -8.03
C CYS A 56 8.54 10.09 -8.28
N GLN A 57 9.34 9.90 -7.23
CA GLN A 57 10.55 9.07 -7.31
C GLN A 57 10.16 7.61 -7.14
N ILE A 58 10.61 6.76 -8.06
CA ILE A 58 10.44 5.32 -8.05
C ILE A 58 11.81 4.70 -7.82
N THR A 59 11.91 3.86 -6.80
CA THR A 59 13.10 3.05 -6.56
C THR A 59 12.71 1.60 -6.78
N VAL A 60 13.43 0.92 -7.69
CA VAL A 60 13.32 -0.50 -7.96
C VAL A 60 14.54 -1.17 -7.35
N THR A 61 14.34 -2.25 -6.60
CA THR A 61 15.43 -3.00 -5.95
C THR A 61 15.41 -4.44 -6.44
N ASP A 62 16.58 -5.05 -6.65
CA ASP A 62 16.71 -6.50 -6.84
C ASP A 62 16.44 -7.25 -5.54
N GLU A 63 16.80 -6.59 -4.43
CA GLU A 63 16.63 -7.08 -3.08
C GLU A 63 15.29 -6.57 -2.57
N VAL A 64 14.26 -7.40 -2.67
CA VAL A 64 13.47 -7.57 -1.45
C VAL A 64 14.29 -8.58 -0.67
N GLY A 65 15.17 -8.11 0.21
CA GLY A 65 15.85 -9.02 1.13
C GLY A 65 14.77 -9.92 1.74
N ALA A 66 15.08 -11.20 2.01
CA ALA A 66 14.08 -12.14 2.53
C ALA A 66 13.32 -11.62 3.77
N ASP A 67 13.85 -10.57 4.40
CA ASP A 67 13.41 -9.95 5.63
C ASP A 67 13.25 -8.41 5.48
N VAL A 68 12.35 -7.96 4.60
CA VAL A 68 11.92 -6.54 4.58
C VAL A 68 10.72 -6.40 5.52
N PRO A 69 10.87 -5.77 6.70
CA PRO A 69 9.78 -5.63 7.65
C PRO A 69 8.77 -4.59 7.18
N MET A 70 7.50 -4.90 7.43
CA MET A 70 6.43 -3.93 7.35
C MET A 70 6.62 -2.82 8.39
N SER A 71 6.66 -1.56 7.95
CA SER A 71 6.84 -0.39 8.84
C SER A 71 5.51 0.24 9.27
N GLU A 72 4.46 0.06 8.46
CA GLU A 72 3.12 0.59 8.74
C GLU A 72 2.07 -0.44 8.32
N PHE A 73 0.95 -0.48 9.04
CA PHE A 73 -0.19 -1.33 8.71
C PHE A 73 -1.53 -0.70 9.07
N LEU A 74 -2.58 -1.15 8.37
CA LEU A 74 -3.96 -0.73 8.56
C LEU A 74 -4.82 -1.97 8.75
N LEU A 75 -5.68 -1.93 9.76
CA LEU A 75 -6.71 -2.95 9.94
C LEU A 75 -7.99 -2.55 9.19
N ASN A 76 -8.79 -3.54 8.79
CA ASN A 76 -10.09 -3.30 8.16
C ASN A 76 -11.14 -2.71 9.10
N THR A 77 -10.89 -2.73 10.41
CA THR A 77 -11.74 -2.12 11.44
C THR A 77 -10.87 -1.57 12.58
N SER A 78 -11.35 -0.52 13.24
CA SER A 78 -10.73 0.06 14.44
C SER A 78 -11.45 -0.32 15.74
N SER A 79 -12.65 -0.90 15.65
CA SER A 79 -13.41 -1.38 16.81
C SER A 79 -14.39 -2.50 16.44
N VAL A 80 -14.72 -3.34 17.42
CA VAL A 80 -15.71 -4.40 17.28
C VAL A 80 -16.57 -4.41 18.56
N THR A 81 -17.89 -4.50 18.40
CA THR A 81 -18.82 -4.73 19.51
C THR A 81 -19.33 -6.16 19.41
N MET A 82 -19.24 -6.92 20.50
CA MET A 82 -19.58 -8.34 20.55
C MET A 82 -20.54 -8.64 21.70
N LEU A 83 -21.28 -9.73 21.57
CA LEU A 83 -22.06 -10.28 22.69
C LEU A 83 -21.17 -11.22 23.52
N PRO A 84 -21.49 -11.45 24.80
CA PRO A 84 -20.82 -12.48 25.59
C PRO A 84 -20.86 -13.85 24.89
N ASP A 85 -19.79 -14.63 25.08
CA ASP A 85 -19.64 -16.00 24.53
C ASP A 85 -19.71 -16.08 22.99
N THR A 86 -19.36 -15.00 22.28
CA THR A 86 -19.30 -14.97 20.80
C THR A 86 -17.88 -14.82 20.27
N THR A 87 -17.66 -15.27 19.04
CA THR A 87 -16.37 -15.17 18.33
C THR A 87 -16.47 -14.20 17.15
N TYR A 88 -15.41 -13.44 16.90
CA TYR A 88 -15.29 -12.56 15.73
C TYR A 88 -13.98 -12.83 15.00
N THR A 89 -14.06 -13.20 13.73
CA THR A 89 -12.91 -13.72 12.95
C THR A 89 -12.47 -12.79 11.81
N ASN A 90 -13.09 -11.61 11.69
CA ASN A 90 -12.94 -10.73 10.53
C ASN A 90 -12.14 -9.45 10.83
N VAL A 91 -11.20 -9.51 11.78
CA VAL A 91 -10.15 -8.50 11.91
C VAL A 91 -8.95 -8.99 11.10
N ARG A 92 -8.53 -8.21 10.10
CA ARG A 92 -7.42 -8.57 9.22
C ARG A 92 -6.68 -7.34 8.73
N LEU A 93 -5.46 -7.57 8.25
CA LEU A 93 -4.67 -6.57 7.54
C LEU A 93 -5.42 -6.10 6.28
N TYR A 94 -5.64 -4.79 6.17
CA TYR A 94 -6.26 -4.15 5.02
C TYR A 94 -5.22 -3.53 4.08
N GLY A 95 -4.11 -3.06 4.63
CA GLY A 95 -3.02 -2.49 3.86
C GLY A 95 -1.78 -2.30 4.70
N TYR A 96 -0.64 -2.15 4.04
CA TYR A 96 0.64 -2.00 4.70
C TYR A 96 1.67 -1.28 3.82
N SER A 97 2.75 -0.83 4.47
CA SER A 97 3.87 -0.18 3.82
C SER A 97 5.20 -0.75 4.35
N PRO A 98 6.22 -0.92 3.50
CA PRO A 98 6.15 -0.79 2.05
C PRO A 98 5.30 -1.91 1.42
N PHE A 99 4.71 -1.68 0.24
CA PHE A 99 3.87 -2.69 -0.44
C PHE A 99 4.63 -3.97 -0.86
N TYR A 100 5.96 -3.93 -0.78
CA TYR A 100 6.86 -5.04 -1.07
C TYR A 100 7.49 -5.65 0.20
N ALA A 101 6.98 -5.34 1.39
CA ALA A 101 7.43 -6.00 2.62
C ALA A 101 7.24 -7.53 2.50
N THR A 102 8.25 -8.29 2.92
CA THR A 102 8.21 -9.77 2.94
C THR A 102 7.96 -10.33 4.32
N ASP A 103 8.40 -9.63 5.36
CA ASP A 103 8.04 -9.95 6.73
C ASP A 103 6.76 -9.19 7.11
N LEU A 104 5.66 -9.95 7.14
CA LEU A 104 4.33 -9.49 7.53
C LEU A 104 3.90 -10.06 8.89
N THR A 105 4.87 -10.50 9.71
CA THR A 105 4.58 -11.09 11.02
C THR A 105 3.86 -10.08 11.91
N LEU A 106 2.70 -10.47 12.43
CA LEU A 106 1.88 -9.68 13.32
C LEU A 106 1.69 -10.41 14.65
N GLU A 107 1.94 -9.70 15.75
CA GLU A 107 1.63 -10.17 17.09
C GLU A 107 0.30 -9.54 17.54
N TRP A 108 -0.69 -10.39 17.80
CA TRP A 108 -1.97 -9.96 18.35
C TRP A 108 -1.94 -10.09 19.86
N THR A 109 -2.36 -9.05 20.57
CA THR A 109 -2.51 -9.09 22.03
C THR A 109 -3.86 -8.50 22.44
N SER A 110 -4.36 -8.93 23.59
CA SER A 110 -5.47 -8.27 24.27
C SER A 110 -4.92 -7.49 25.46
N SER A 111 -5.43 -6.28 25.68
CA SER A 111 -5.10 -5.53 26.89
C SER A 111 -5.74 -6.14 28.15
N ASP A 112 -6.76 -6.99 27.99
CA ASP A 112 -7.45 -7.67 29.08
C ASP A 112 -7.93 -9.06 28.62
N GLU A 113 -7.09 -10.07 28.86
CA GLU A 113 -7.37 -11.47 28.53
C GLU A 113 -8.51 -12.09 29.36
N SER A 114 -8.93 -11.45 30.47
CA SER A 114 -10.10 -11.91 31.23
C SER A 114 -11.42 -11.55 30.55
N VAL A 115 -11.39 -10.59 29.63
CA VAL A 115 -12.55 -10.11 28.87
C VAL A 115 -12.55 -10.70 27.46
N VAL A 116 -11.39 -10.71 26.79
CA VAL A 116 -11.25 -11.23 25.43
C VAL A 116 -9.83 -11.73 25.22
N THR A 117 -9.69 -12.94 24.70
CA THR A 117 -8.39 -13.48 24.26
C THR A 117 -8.27 -13.36 22.74
N VAL A 118 -7.04 -13.36 22.24
CA VAL A 118 -6.74 -13.32 20.81
C VAL A 118 -5.92 -14.56 20.45
N GLU A 119 -6.29 -15.22 19.35
CA GLU A 119 -5.55 -16.39 18.86
C GLU A 119 -5.12 -16.20 17.41
N PRO A 120 -3.82 -16.30 17.10
CA PRO A 120 -3.34 -16.25 15.72
C PRO A 120 -3.77 -17.52 14.98
N ASN A 121 -4.39 -17.39 13.81
CA ASN A 121 -4.88 -18.50 13.00
C ASN A 121 -3.81 -19.25 12.17
N GLY A 122 -2.51 -19.08 12.45
CA GLY A 122 -1.44 -19.58 11.57
C GLY A 122 -1.31 -18.75 10.28
N GLU A 123 -0.21 -18.96 9.52
CA GLU A 123 0.26 -18.10 8.42
C GLU A 123 -0.87 -17.49 7.57
N GLY A 124 -1.18 -16.21 7.84
CA GLY A 124 -2.16 -15.42 7.11
C GLY A 124 -3.45 -15.09 7.88
N ASP A 125 -3.40 -13.99 8.64
CA ASP A 125 -4.46 -12.98 8.81
C ASP A 125 -5.92 -13.41 9.10
N GLN A 126 -6.17 -14.29 10.07
CA GLN A 126 -7.49 -14.42 10.69
C GLN A 126 -7.34 -14.70 12.20
N LEU A 127 -8.38 -14.45 12.97
CA LEU A 127 -8.44 -14.93 14.36
C LEU A 127 -9.31 -16.18 14.34
N THR A 128 -8.86 -17.30 14.89
CA THR A 128 -9.71 -18.49 15.09
C THR A 128 -9.35 -19.12 16.42
N GLN A 129 -10.32 -19.22 17.32
CA GLN A 129 -10.18 -19.92 18.59
C GLN A 129 -11.26 -20.97 18.79
N TYR A 130 -10.85 -22.12 19.35
CA TYR A 130 -11.71 -23.24 19.70
C TYR A 130 -11.73 -23.51 21.22
N VAL A 131 -12.97 -23.60 21.71
CA VAL A 131 -13.50 -24.08 23.01
C VAL A 131 -13.28 -23.19 24.23
#